data_AF-A0A6M8BDN4-F1
#
_entry.id   AF-A0A6M8BDN4-F1
#
_cell.length_a   1.000
_cell.length_b   1.000
_cell.length_c   1.000
_cell.angle_alpha   90.00
_cell.angle_beta   90.00
_cell.angle_gamma   90.00
#
_symmetry.space_group_name_H-M   'P 1'
#
loop_
_entity.id
_entity.type
_entity.pdbx_description
1 polymer ?
#
loop_
_entity_poly.entity_id
_entity_poly.type
_entity_poly.pdbx_seq_one_letter_code
_entity_poly.pdbx_strand_id
1 'polypeptide(L)'
;MNWLTEKYYWAKPDRLHSSEELSRLSLGEIVVTRLWPETPDQWIFSGPLMLLGKLGKPKLAVAIGNFKNWFPNQLYGDAPELLEEAWTSVERYRQYFVEFFGTNRITLPGQELNKQLKAYQDEMTQRRLGEAGIDASKSLKELVNEAGLSEEDVAESAELLGEESGAVNHLLNSNQSIKMVMPPINLPDDLRWAEAVTVFVHPRWGQAFLQDYARLTQLLESTDEAATAGADQILQKYLKEDAVNTYVWHCMAEDYPQPLTEALQRCLDRPSFTLDELDEVLVGAGKSVEPTLPEIASVPMHLQTLFEEALQDVTRSSSKKKAKGKPKQKSGFGGR
;
A
#
# COMPACT_ATOMS: atom_id res chain seq x y z
N MET A 1 22.28 0.38 -10.04
CA MET A 1 21.47 1.06 -9.01
C MET A 1 20.46 0.07 -8.49
N ASN A 2 20.33 -0.07 -7.17
CA ASN A 2 19.20 -0.73 -6.54
C ASN A 2 18.01 0.24 -6.57
N TRP A 3 16.95 -0.13 -7.26
CA TRP A 3 15.78 0.74 -7.39
C TRP A 3 15.02 0.95 -6.08
N LEU A 4 15.16 0.07 -5.08
CA LEU A 4 14.49 0.23 -3.80
C LEU A 4 15.14 1.29 -2.91
N THR A 5 16.46 1.46 -3.02
CA THR A 5 17.28 2.24 -2.07
C THR A 5 18.13 3.33 -2.74
N GLU A 6 18.12 3.41 -4.06
CA GLU A 6 19.00 4.25 -4.90
C GLU A 6 20.50 4.00 -4.72
N LYS A 7 20.89 2.94 -3.99
CA LYS A 7 22.31 2.59 -3.79
C LYS A 7 22.93 2.04 -5.07
N TYR A 8 24.21 2.36 -5.27
CA TYR A 8 24.98 1.92 -6.42
C TYR A 8 25.97 0.83 -6.00
N TYR A 9 26.07 -0.22 -6.84
CA TYR A 9 26.89 -1.38 -6.57
C TYR A 9 27.84 -1.63 -7.74
N TRP A 10 29.11 -1.87 -7.40
CA TRP A 10 30.11 -2.37 -8.34
C TRP A 10 30.11 -3.89 -8.27
N ALA A 11 29.35 -4.53 -9.15
CA ALA A 11 29.20 -5.98 -9.20
C ALA A 11 30.09 -6.61 -10.28
N LYS A 12 30.82 -7.67 -9.92
CA LYS A 12 31.62 -8.48 -10.84
C LYS A 12 30.93 -9.80 -11.19
N PRO A 13 31.28 -10.41 -12.34
CA PRO A 13 30.88 -11.78 -12.67
C PRO A 13 31.35 -12.77 -11.59
N ASP A 14 30.52 -13.77 -11.29
CA ASP A 14 30.97 -15.01 -10.62
C ASP A 14 31.10 -16.14 -11.65
N ARG A 15 31.81 -17.22 -11.30
CA ARG A 15 32.00 -18.42 -12.13
C ARG A 15 30.71 -19.09 -12.59
N LEU A 16 29.61 -18.83 -11.88
CA LEU A 16 28.27 -19.34 -12.20
C LEU A 16 27.61 -18.62 -13.39
N HIS A 17 28.08 -17.43 -13.76
CA HIS A 17 27.51 -16.64 -14.84
C HIS A 17 28.37 -16.78 -16.10
N SER A 18 27.74 -17.17 -17.21
CA SER A 18 28.45 -17.23 -18.48
C SER A 18 28.76 -15.83 -19.00
N SER A 19 29.89 -15.67 -19.70
CA SER A 19 30.20 -14.41 -20.40
C SER A 19 29.09 -14.01 -21.39
N GLU A 20 28.31 -14.97 -21.88
CA GLU A 20 27.21 -14.73 -22.81
C GLU A 20 25.98 -14.13 -22.13
N GLU A 21 25.60 -14.60 -20.94
CA GLU A 21 24.49 -14.02 -20.16
C GLU A 21 24.76 -12.58 -19.74
N LEU A 22 25.98 -12.29 -19.30
CA LEU A 22 26.38 -10.94 -18.90
C LEU A 22 26.53 -10.00 -20.10
N SER A 23 26.86 -10.52 -21.29
CA SER A 23 26.92 -9.71 -22.52
C SER A 23 25.55 -9.18 -22.96
N ARG A 24 24.45 -9.76 -22.47
CA ARG A 24 23.08 -9.29 -22.72
C ARG A 24 22.73 -8.06 -21.88
N LEU A 25 23.49 -7.78 -20.83
CA LEU A 25 23.29 -6.60 -20.01
C LEU A 25 23.73 -5.35 -20.76
N SER A 26 22.80 -4.41 -20.91
CA SER A 26 23.08 -3.09 -21.47
C SER A 26 22.57 -2.00 -20.53
N LEU A 27 23.03 -0.77 -20.71
CA LEU A 27 22.57 0.36 -19.91
C LEU A 27 21.02 0.48 -19.98
N GLY A 28 20.39 0.55 -18.80
CA GLY A 28 18.94 0.63 -18.64
C GLY A 28 18.21 -0.72 -18.55
N GLU A 29 18.91 -1.85 -18.66
CA GLU A 29 18.34 -3.17 -18.36
C GLU A 29 18.00 -3.28 -16.87
N ILE A 30 16.79 -3.77 -16.59
CA ILE A 30 16.35 -4.08 -15.23
C ILE A 30 16.57 -5.56 -14.99
N VAL A 31 17.18 -5.87 -13.85
CA VAL A 31 17.45 -7.24 -13.45
C VAL A 31 17.05 -7.48 -12.00
N VAL A 32 16.61 -8.69 -11.71
CA VAL A 32 16.46 -9.20 -10.35
C VAL A 32 17.55 -10.23 -10.13
N THR A 33 18.38 -9.99 -9.12
CA THR A 33 19.56 -10.80 -8.81
C THR A 33 19.88 -10.72 -7.33
N ARG A 34 20.71 -11.64 -6.85
CA ARG A 34 21.35 -11.52 -5.55
C ARG A 34 22.78 -11.01 -5.73
N LEU A 35 23.19 -10.13 -4.83
CA LEU A 35 24.57 -9.67 -4.72
C LEU A 35 25.16 -10.23 -3.43
N TRP A 36 26.44 -10.61 -3.49
CA TRP A 36 27.21 -11.02 -2.32
C TRP A 36 28.40 -10.08 -2.14
N PRO A 37 28.68 -9.60 -0.92
CA PRO A 37 29.83 -8.72 -0.68
C PRO A 37 31.13 -9.53 -0.75
N GLU A 38 32.06 -9.11 -1.61
CA GLU A 38 33.45 -9.63 -1.66
C GLU A 38 34.36 -8.75 -0.80
N THR A 39 34.18 -7.43 -0.89
CA THR A 39 34.82 -6.41 -0.05
C THR A 39 33.78 -5.33 0.29
N PRO A 40 34.08 -4.33 1.15
CA PRO A 40 33.12 -3.27 1.47
C PRO A 40 32.55 -2.53 0.25
N ASP A 41 33.35 -2.39 -0.82
CA ASP A 41 32.98 -1.63 -2.02
C ASP A 41 32.77 -2.49 -3.27
N GLN A 42 33.02 -3.81 -3.18
CA GLN A 42 32.93 -4.73 -4.32
C GLN A 42 32.01 -5.90 -4.03
N TRP A 43 31.18 -6.17 -5.03
CA TRP A 43 30.13 -7.16 -4.96
C TRP A 43 30.30 -8.16 -6.09
N ILE A 44 29.77 -9.36 -5.90
CA ILE A 44 29.71 -10.40 -6.94
C ILE A 44 28.26 -10.81 -7.16
N PHE A 45 27.91 -11.14 -8.41
CA PHE A 45 26.62 -11.75 -8.69
C PHE A 45 26.54 -13.13 -8.04
N SER A 46 25.44 -13.41 -7.36
CA SER A 46 25.19 -14.69 -6.69
C SER A 46 23.86 -15.26 -7.15
N GLY A 47 23.83 -16.55 -7.51
CA GLY A 47 22.60 -17.22 -7.94
C GLY A 47 22.10 -16.77 -9.32
N PRO A 48 20.82 -17.07 -9.66
CA PRO A 48 20.27 -16.81 -10.98
C PRO A 48 20.01 -15.33 -11.24
N LEU A 49 20.32 -14.89 -12.46
CA LEU A 49 20.05 -13.54 -12.96
C LEU A 49 18.75 -13.53 -13.77
N MET A 50 17.71 -12.85 -13.27
CA MET A 50 16.47 -12.66 -14.02
C MET A 50 16.50 -11.33 -14.78
N LEU A 51 16.55 -11.41 -16.11
CA LEU A 51 16.50 -10.25 -17.00
C LEU A 51 15.04 -9.83 -17.23
N LEU A 52 14.69 -8.60 -16.86
CA LEU A 52 13.34 -8.04 -17.10
C LEU A 52 13.29 -7.15 -18.34
N GLY A 53 14.42 -6.85 -18.98
CA GLY A 53 14.48 -5.93 -20.10
C GLY A 53 14.55 -4.47 -19.66
N LYS A 54 14.53 -3.57 -20.65
CA LYS A 54 14.28 -2.15 -20.43
C LYS A 54 12.81 -1.91 -20.11
N LEU A 55 12.52 -1.60 -18.85
CA LEU A 55 11.17 -1.33 -18.39
C LEU A 55 10.89 0.18 -18.44
N GLY A 56 9.76 0.56 -19.05
CA GLY A 56 9.20 1.90 -18.86
C GLY A 56 8.59 2.05 -17.46
N LYS A 57 8.36 3.29 -17.02
CA LYS A 57 7.89 3.62 -15.65
C LYS A 57 6.73 2.74 -15.15
N PRO A 58 5.64 2.49 -15.92
CA PRO A 58 4.55 1.64 -15.43
C PRO A 58 4.94 0.18 -15.19
N LYS A 59 5.79 -0.38 -16.06
CA LYS A 59 6.25 -1.77 -15.89
C LYS A 59 7.26 -1.90 -14.77
N LEU A 60 8.08 -0.86 -14.56
CA LEU A 60 9.03 -0.81 -13.45
C LEU A 60 8.31 -0.73 -12.10
N ALA A 61 7.29 0.12 -11.99
CA ALA A 61 6.41 0.18 -10.82
C ALA A 61 5.80 -1.19 -10.48
N VAL A 62 5.25 -1.89 -11.48
CA VAL A 62 4.73 -3.26 -11.31
C VAL A 62 5.83 -4.23 -10.87
N ALA A 63 7.02 -4.15 -11.45
CA ALA A 63 8.14 -5.02 -11.08
C ALA A 63 8.57 -4.80 -9.61
N ILE A 64 8.61 -3.56 -9.14
CA ILE A 64 8.93 -3.21 -7.75
C ILE A 64 7.82 -3.69 -6.80
N GLY A 65 6.55 -3.49 -7.16
CA GLY A 65 5.41 -4.02 -6.39
C GLY A 65 5.44 -5.55 -6.27
N ASN A 66 5.74 -6.24 -7.37
CA ASN A 66 5.92 -7.69 -7.36
C ASN A 66 7.11 -8.13 -6.51
N PHE A 67 8.22 -7.38 -6.54
CA PHE A 67 9.37 -7.66 -5.68
C PHE A 67 9.00 -7.60 -4.19
N LYS A 68 8.24 -6.58 -3.76
CA LYS A 68 7.73 -6.48 -2.38
C LYS A 68 6.93 -7.72 -1.99
N ASN A 69 6.07 -8.22 -2.88
CA ASN A 69 5.21 -9.37 -2.63
C ASN A 69 5.99 -10.70 -2.60
N TRP A 70 6.97 -10.87 -3.49
CA TRP A 70 7.74 -12.11 -3.59
C TRP A 70 8.89 -12.19 -2.58
N PHE A 71 9.45 -11.05 -2.19
CA PHE A 71 10.64 -10.95 -1.34
C PHE A 71 10.48 -9.92 -0.21
N PRO A 72 9.43 -10.01 0.63
CA PRO A 72 9.17 -9.02 1.67
C PRO A 72 10.34 -8.87 2.66
N ASN A 73 11.00 -9.98 2.99
CA ASN A 73 12.13 -10.00 3.94
C ASN A 73 13.45 -9.45 3.34
N GLN A 74 13.47 -9.14 2.04
CA GLN A 74 14.62 -8.55 1.35
C GLN A 74 14.41 -7.05 1.08
N LEU A 75 13.23 -6.52 1.42
CA LEU A 75 12.92 -5.12 1.22
C LEU A 75 13.83 -4.25 2.11
N TYR A 76 14.57 -3.34 1.48
CA TYR A 76 15.56 -2.48 2.14
C TYR A 76 16.64 -3.23 2.92
N GLY A 77 16.95 -4.48 2.56
CA GLY A 77 17.97 -5.28 3.26
C GLY A 77 19.37 -4.64 3.26
N ASP A 78 19.64 -3.78 2.28
CA ASP A 78 20.85 -2.99 2.13
C ASP A 78 20.76 -1.57 2.73
N ALA A 79 19.60 -1.18 3.28
CA ALA A 79 19.31 0.14 3.84
C ALA A 79 18.42 0.02 5.09
N PRO A 80 18.95 -0.47 6.22
CA PRO A 80 18.19 -0.62 7.46
C PRO A 80 17.58 0.71 7.95
N GLU A 81 18.23 1.84 7.67
CA GLU A 81 17.72 3.17 7.95
C GLU A 81 16.37 3.47 7.26
N LEU A 82 16.21 3.05 5.99
CA LEU A 82 14.96 3.23 5.24
C LEU A 82 13.87 2.30 5.76
N LEU A 83 14.23 1.09 6.19
CA LEU A 83 13.30 0.15 6.80
C LEU A 83 12.76 0.70 8.13
N GLU A 84 13.62 1.25 8.98
CA GLU A 84 13.21 1.86 10.25
C GLU A 84 12.36 3.11 10.05
N GLU A 85 12.67 3.94 9.06
CA GLU A 85 11.82 5.08 8.70
C GLU A 85 10.44 4.62 8.23
N ALA A 86 10.38 3.58 7.40
CA ALA A 86 9.13 3.00 6.96
C ALA A 86 8.30 2.47 8.15
N TRP A 87 8.92 1.79 9.12
CA TRP A 87 8.23 1.37 10.35
C TRP A 87 7.78 2.54 11.22
N THR A 88 8.62 3.56 11.37
CA THR A 88 8.29 4.79 12.11
C THR A 88 7.05 5.48 11.52
N SER A 89 6.89 5.43 10.20
CA SER A 89 5.70 5.98 9.54
C SER A 89 4.41 5.24 9.92
N VAL A 90 4.48 3.92 10.12
CA VAL A 90 3.33 3.09 10.52
C VAL A 90 2.95 3.37 11.98
N GLU A 91 3.93 3.49 12.87
CA GLU A 91 3.67 3.89 14.26
C GLU A 91 3.04 5.28 14.31
N ARG A 92 3.57 6.23 13.53
CA ARG A 92 3.02 7.58 13.45
C ARG A 92 1.58 7.58 12.93
N TYR A 93 1.29 6.78 11.90
CA TYR A 93 -0.07 6.59 11.40
C TYR A 93 -1.00 6.08 12.52
N ARG A 94 -0.60 5.03 13.26
CA ARG A 94 -1.36 4.52 14.39
C ARG A 94 -1.58 5.58 15.46
N GLN A 95 -0.55 6.33 15.83
CA GLN A 95 -0.67 7.38 16.85
C GLN A 95 -1.76 8.38 16.45
N TYR A 96 -1.71 8.89 15.22
CA TYR A 96 -2.72 9.82 14.74
C TYR A 96 -4.10 9.20 14.64
N PHE A 97 -4.19 7.92 14.28
CA PHE A 97 -5.46 7.20 14.30
C PHE A 97 -6.05 7.16 15.72
N VAL A 98 -5.24 6.85 16.73
CA VAL A 98 -5.68 6.86 18.14
C VAL A 98 -6.03 8.26 18.61
N GLU A 99 -5.29 9.29 18.20
CA GLU A 99 -5.62 10.68 18.55
C GLU A 99 -6.98 11.11 17.95
N PHE A 100 -7.30 10.66 16.74
CA PHE A 100 -8.55 11.01 16.06
C PHE A 100 -9.75 10.18 16.54
N PHE A 101 -9.58 8.86 16.65
CA PHE A 101 -10.67 7.92 16.97
C PHE A 101 -10.74 7.51 18.45
N GLY A 102 -9.71 7.83 19.25
CA GLY A 102 -9.61 7.51 20.67
C GLY A 102 -9.14 6.09 20.99
N THR A 103 -8.98 5.22 20.00
CA THR A 103 -8.68 3.79 20.18
C THR A 103 -7.98 3.19 18.96
N ASN A 104 -7.28 2.07 19.13
CA ASN A 104 -6.67 1.28 18.04
C ASN A 104 -7.69 0.41 17.28
N ARG A 105 -8.94 0.35 17.77
CA ARG A 105 -10.01 -0.46 17.18
C ARG A 105 -11.33 0.26 17.22
N ILE A 106 -11.96 0.42 16.06
CA ILE A 106 -13.31 1.00 15.92
C ILE A 106 -14.21 0.06 15.11
N THR A 107 -15.51 0.11 15.38
CA THR A 107 -16.53 -0.56 14.57
C THR A 107 -17.60 0.47 14.22
N LEU A 108 -17.80 0.70 12.92
CA LEU A 108 -18.77 1.68 12.41
C LEU A 108 -19.47 1.14 11.16
N PRO A 109 -20.67 1.61 10.81
CA PRO A 109 -21.27 1.34 9.51
C PRO A 109 -20.37 1.82 8.37
N GLY A 110 -20.32 1.10 7.25
CA GLY A 110 -19.38 1.36 6.16
C GLY A 110 -19.44 2.79 5.60
N GLN A 111 -20.65 3.35 5.48
CA GLN A 111 -20.86 4.72 5.03
C GLN A 111 -20.32 5.76 6.01
N GLU A 112 -20.53 5.52 7.31
CA GLU A 112 -20.03 6.41 8.37
C GLU A 112 -18.51 6.31 8.46
N LEU A 113 -17.96 5.09 8.42
CA LEU A 113 -16.52 4.86 8.39
C LEU A 113 -15.88 5.60 7.21
N ASN A 114 -16.44 5.50 6.00
CA ASN A 114 -15.92 6.20 4.83
C ASN A 114 -15.93 7.73 5.00
N LYS A 115 -16.95 8.28 5.67
CA LYS A 115 -17.01 9.71 5.99
C LYS A 115 -15.95 10.10 7.02
N GLN A 116 -15.78 9.31 8.08
CA GLN A 116 -14.79 9.59 9.12
C GLN A 116 -13.36 9.42 8.62
N LEU A 117 -13.08 8.43 7.77
CA LEU A 117 -11.76 8.24 7.14
C LEU A 117 -11.39 9.43 6.24
N LYS A 118 -12.34 10.03 5.52
CA LYS A 118 -12.10 11.26 4.76
C LYS A 118 -11.74 12.43 5.67
N ALA A 119 -12.47 12.60 6.78
CA ALA A 119 -12.18 13.65 7.75
C ALA A 119 -10.79 13.44 8.41
N TYR A 120 -10.45 12.19 8.73
CA TYR A 120 -9.14 11.81 9.23
C TYR A 120 -8.03 12.12 8.22
N GLN A 121 -8.21 11.74 6.94
CA GLN A 121 -7.26 12.04 5.87
C GLN A 121 -7.05 13.56 5.68
N ASP A 122 -8.13 14.32 5.75
CA ASP A 122 -8.11 15.78 5.67
C ASP A 122 -7.27 16.40 6.78
N GLU A 123 -7.48 15.97 8.03
CA GLU A 123 -6.73 16.44 9.19
C GLU A 123 -5.25 16.04 9.10
N MET A 124 -4.98 14.79 8.71
CA MET A 124 -3.64 14.28 8.47
C MET A 124 -2.88 15.09 7.43
N THR A 125 -3.56 15.46 6.34
CA THR A 125 -3.01 16.31 5.28
C THR A 125 -2.69 17.70 5.81
N GLN A 126 -3.61 18.30 6.57
CA GLN A 126 -3.40 19.62 7.18
C GLN A 126 -2.20 19.62 8.14
N ARG A 127 -2.06 18.59 8.97
CA ARG A 127 -0.92 18.45 9.89
C ARG A 127 0.40 18.34 9.13
N ARG A 128 0.47 17.48 8.10
CA ARG A 128 1.67 17.32 7.26
C ARG A 128 2.07 18.63 6.58
N LEU A 129 1.09 19.37 6.04
CA LEU A 129 1.34 20.68 5.43
C LEU A 129 1.84 21.68 6.48
N GLY A 130 1.22 21.72 7.66
CA GLY A 130 1.65 22.59 8.78
C GLY A 130 3.05 22.28 9.30
N GLU A 131 3.43 21.01 9.43
CA GLU A 131 4.78 20.56 9.78
C GLU A 131 5.82 20.99 8.74
N ALA A 132 5.43 21.05 7.46
CA ALA A 132 6.24 21.59 6.37
C ALA A 132 6.22 23.14 6.30
N GLY A 133 5.53 23.82 7.22
CA GLY A 133 5.35 25.27 7.21
C GLY A 133 4.41 25.79 6.11
N ILE A 134 3.65 24.90 5.48
CA ILE A 134 2.72 25.19 4.39
C ILE A 134 1.31 25.40 4.96
N ASP A 135 0.72 26.58 4.71
CA ASP A 135 -0.66 26.84 5.07
C ASP A 135 -1.61 26.17 4.06
N ALA A 136 -2.24 25.07 4.49
CA ALA A 136 -3.17 24.28 3.68
C ALA A 136 -4.44 25.03 3.24
N SER A 137 -4.74 26.19 3.86
CA SER A 137 -5.88 27.03 3.48
C SER A 137 -5.59 27.90 2.27
N LYS A 138 -4.30 28.12 1.95
CA LYS A 138 -3.86 28.92 0.81
C LYS A 138 -3.79 28.08 -0.46
N SER A 139 -3.96 28.77 -1.59
CA SER A 139 -3.68 28.21 -2.90
C SER A 139 -2.17 28.08 -3.12
N LEU A 140 -1.77 27.16 -4.01
CA LEU A 140 -0.36 27.02 -4.39
C LEU A 140 0.22 28.36 -4.90
N LYS A 141 -0.59 29.13 -5.63
CA LYS A 141 -0.25 30.47 -6.13
C LYS A 141 0.06 31.47 -5.01
N GLU A 142 -0.74 31.49 -3.95
CA GLU A 142 -0.51 32.38 -2.80
C GLU A 142 0.78 32.00 -2.06
N LEU A 143 1.04 30.70 -1.91
CA LEU A 143 2.26 30.20 -1.25
C LEU A 143 3.53 30.52 -2.06
N VAL A 144 3.48 30.42 -3.39
CA VAL A 144 4.59 30.81 -4.28
C VAL A 144 4.87 32.32 -4.19
N ASN A 145 3.83 33.15 -4.20
CA ASN A 145 3.97 34.59 -4.03
C ASN A 145 4.51 34.97 -2.64
N GLU A 146 4.08 34.30 -1.57
CA GLU A 146 4.58 34.54 -0.21
C GLU A 146 6.03 34.09 -0.02
N ALA A 147 6.46 33.05 -0.70
CA ALA A 147 7.85 32.60 -0.73
C ALA A 147 8.77 33.52 -1.56
N GLY A 148 8.21 34.53 -2.26
CA GLY A 148 8.96 35.46 -3.11
C GLY A 148 9.53 34.80 -4.38
N LEU A 149 9.00 33.64 -4.76
CA LEU A 149 9.38 32.92 -5.96
C LEU A 149 8.45 33.32 -7.11
N SER A 150 8.98 33.41 -8.33
CA SER A 150 8.10 33.61 -9.48
C SER A 150 7.44 32.29 -9.88
N GLU A 151 6.25 32.36 -10.49
CA GLU A 151 5.57 31.19 -11.05
C GLU A 151 6.45 30.46 -12.08
N GLU A 152 7.31 31.22 -12.77
CA GLU A 152 8.26 30.72 -13.76
C GLU A 152 9.41 29.94 -13.11
N ASP A 153 9.98 30.41 -12.00
CA ASP A 153 11.05 29.73 -11.28
C ASP A 153 10.59 28.38 -10.68
N VAL A 154 9.32 28.33 -10.23
CA VAL A 154 8.71 27.11 -9.68
C VAL A 154 8.39 26.11 -10.78
N ALA A 155 7.93 26.58 -11.94
CA ALA A 155 7.71 25.72 -13.11
C ALA A 155 9.04 25.14 -13.63
N GLU A 156 10.10 25.95 -13.70
CA GLU A 156 11.43 25.50 -14.13
C GLU A 156 12.05 24.50 -13.14
N SER A 157 11.88 24.71 -11.83
CA SER A 157 12.33 23.77 -10.79
C SER A 157 11.57 22.44 -10.85
N ALA A 158 10.27 22.45 -11.14
CA ALA A 158 9.46 21.24 -11.32
C ALA A 158 9.85 20.46 -12.58
N GLU A 159 10.18 21.16 -13.67
CA GLU A 159 10.69 20.54 -14.90
C GLU A 159 12.06 19.86 -14.71
N LEU A 160 12.94 20.47 -13.90
CA LEU A 160 14.25 19.90 -13.54
C LEU A 160 14.13 18.64 -12.67
N LEU A 161 13.09 18.53 -11.85
CA LEU A 161 12.81 17.37 -11.00
C LEU A 161 11.99 16.27 -11.70
N GLY A 162 11.59 16.49 -12.96
CA GLY A 162 10.90 15.48 -13.79
C GLY A 162 9.40 15.37 -13.56
N GLU A 163 8.79 16.24 -12.75
CA GLU A 163 7.34 16.26 -12.56
C GLU A 163 6.59 16.85 -13.76
N GLU A 164 5.34 16.43 -13.92
CA GLU A 164 4.46 16.89 -14.99
C GLU A 164 4.20 18.40 -14.90
N SER A 165 4.88 19.18 -15.76
CA SER A 165 4.64 20.63 -15.85
C SER A 165 3.17 20.98 -16.11
N GLY A 166 2.36 20.05 -16.63
CA GLY A 166 0.91 20.21 -16.78
C GLY A 166 0.10 20.21 -15.47
N ALA A 167 0.48 19.42 -14.46
CA ALA A 167 -0.25 19.33 -13.19
C ALA A 167 0.07 20.53 -12.28
N VAL A 168 1.36 20.90 -12.19
CA VAL A 168 1.82 22.07 -11.44
C VAL A 168 1.31 23.36 -12.08
N ASN A 169 1.33 23.50 -13.41
CA ASN A 169 0.75 24.67 -14.07
C ASN A 169 -0.77 24.76 -13.87
N HIS A 170 -1.50 23.64 -13.82
CA HIS A 170 -2.93 23.68 -13.50
C HIS A 170 -3.18 24.10 -12.04
N LEU A 171 -2.32 23.69 -11.11
CA LEU A 171 -2.38 24.06 -9.70
C LEU A 171 -2.04 25.54 -9.46
N LEU A 172 -0.99 26.06 -10.10
CA LEU A 172 -0.58 27.48 -10.05
C LEU A 172 -1.64 28.42 -10.65
N ASN A 173 -2.39 27.94 -11.64
CA ASN A 173 -3.49 28.70 -12.24
C ASN A 173 -4.83 28.55 -11.50
N SER A 174 -4.90 27.70 -10.47
CA SER A 174 -6.12 27.48 -9.68
C SER A 174 -6.07 28.22 -8.35
N ASN A 175 -7.14 28.93 -8.00
CA ASN A 175 -7.32 29.52 -6.67
C ASN A 175 -7.89 28.51 -5.66
N GLN A 176 -7.79 27.21 -5.95
CA GLN A 176 -8.25 26.17 -5.02
C GLN A 176 -7.18 25.95 -3.95
N SER A 177 -7.62 25.77 -2.71
CA SER A 177 -6.71 25.41 -1.62
C SER A 177 -6.08 24.05 -1.90
N ILE A 178 -4.82 23.87 -1.48
CA ILE A 178 -4.07 22.62 -1.67
C ILE A 178 -4.84 21.42 -1.12
N LYS A 179 -5.60 21.61 -0.02
CA LYS A 179 -6.48 20.60 0.57
C LYS A 179 -7.48 19.99 -0.43
N MET A 180 -8.00 20.78 -1.37
CA MET A 180 -9.05 20.33 -2.31
C MET A 180 -8.51 19.54 -3.50
N VAL A 181 -7.19 19.47 -3.68
CA VAL A 181 -6.57 18.85 -4.85
C VAL A 181 -6.01 17.45 -4.57
N MET A 182 -5.86 17.07 -3.30
CA MET A 182 -5.47 15.70 -2.96
C MET A 182 -6.62 14.72 -3.24
N PRO A 183 -6.38 13.62 -3.98
CA PRO A 183 -7.43 12.66 -4.30
C PRO A 183 -7.97 12.01 -3.02
N PRO A 184 -9.29 11.99 -2.82
CA PRO A 184 -9.89 11.40 -1.64
C PRO A 184 -9.73 9.88 -1.68
N ILE A 185 -9.21 9.29 -0.60
CA ILE A 185 -9.26 7.85 -0.40
C ILE A 185 -10.73 7.50 -0.10
N ASN A 186 -11.26 6.54 -0.85
CA ASN A 186 -12.59 5.99 -0.59
C ASN A 186 -12.43 4.52 -0.27
N LEU A 187 -13.20 4.04 0.71
CA LEU A 187 -13.33 2.62 0.93
C LEU A 187 -13.85 1.92 -0.34
N PRO A 188 -13.36 0.71 -0.64
CA PRO A 188 -13.97 -0.21 -1.60
C PRO A 188 -15.49 -0.33 -1.39
N ASP A 189 -16.24 -0.58 -2.47
CA ASP A 189 -17.71 -0.53 -2.41
C ASP A 189 -18.29 -1.59 -1.46
N ASP A 190 -17.70 -2.78 -1.40
CA ASP A 190 -18.05 -3.84 -0.44
C ASP A 190 -17.98 -3.36 1.01
N LEU A 191 -16.88 -2.71 1.41
CA LEU A 191 -16.73 -2.14 2.75
C LEU A 191 -17.63 -0.92 2.97
N ARG A 192 -17.83 -0.09 1.94
CA ARG A 192 -18.64 1.13 2.06
C ARG A 192 -20.11 0.83 2.32
N TRP A 193 -20.63 -0.25 1.74
CA TRP A 193 -22.04 -0.66 1.89
C TRP A 193 -22.27 -1.70 2.99
N ALA A 194 -21.20 -2.15 3.66
CA ALA A 194 -21.31 -3.07 4.79
C ALA A 194 -22.05 -2.43 5.97
N GLU A 195 -22.88 -3.23 6.66
CA GLU A 195 -23.65 -2.81 7.83
C GLU A 195 -22.74 -2.40 9.00
N ALA A 196 -21.61 -3.09 9.15
CA ALA A 196 -20.56 -2.77 10.10
C ALA A 196 -19.20 -3.14 9.49
N VAL A 197 -18.19 -2.31 9.78
CA VAL A 197 -16.79 -2.58 9.47
C VAL A 197 -15.98 -2.30 10.71
N THR A 198 -15.22 -3.29 11.16
CA THR A 198 -14.25 -3.15 12.23
C THR A 198 -12.89 -2.85 11.64
N VAL A 199 -12.26 -1.76 12.10
CA VAL A 199 -10.90 -1.38 11.72
C VAL A 199 -9.98 -1.67 12.88
N PHE A 200 -8.91 -2.40 12.62
CA PHE A 200 -7.78 -2.61 13.53
C PHE A 200 -6.59 -1.80 13.05
N VAL A 201 -5.86 -1.16 13.97
CA VAL A 201 -4.60 -0.48 13.66
C VAL A 201 -3.53 -0.90 14.66
N HIS A 202 -2.38 -1.34 14.15
CA HIS A 202 -1.26 -1.82 14.93
C HIS A 202 0.06 -1.33 14.32
N PRO A 203 1.07 -0.96 15.12
CA PRO A 203 2.26 -0.32 14.58
C PRO A 203 3.17 -1.25 13.77
N ARG A 204 3.00 -2.56 13.95
CA ARG A 204 3.74 -3.59 13.19
C ARG A 204 2.89 -4.39 12.21
N TRP A 205 1.59 -4.49 12.46
CA TRP A 205 0.67 -5.30 11.62
C TRP A 205 -0.14 -4.43 10.65
N GLY A 206 0.04 -3.11 10.72
CA GLY A 206 -0.62 -2.16 9.83
C GLY A 206 -2.08 -1.97 10.21
N GLN A 207 -2.94 -1.95 9.19
CA GLN A 207 -4.39 -1.82 9.36
C GLN A 207 -5.13 -2.99 8.72
N ALA A 208 -6.24 -3.39 9.33
CA ALA A 208 -7.15 -4.41 8.79
C ALA A 208 -8.59 -3.90 8.84
N PHE A 209 -9.36 -4.16 7.78
CA PHE A 209 -10.78 -3.81 7.67
C PHE A 209 -11.60 -5.10 7.59
N LEU A 210 -12.46 -5.33 8.57
CA LEU A 210 -13.20 -6.58 8.72
C LEU A 210 -14.70 -6.31 8.78
N GLN A 211 -15.42 -6.69 7.73
CA GLN A 211 -16.86 -6.50 7.62
C GLN A 211 -17.66 -7.49 8.51
N ASP A 212 -17.13 -8.68 8.76
CA ASP A 212 -17.86 -9.75 9.46
C ASP A 212 -17.50 -9.82 10.96
N TYR A 213 -16.62 -8.94 11.46
CA TYR A 213 -16.08 -9.04 12.82
C TYR A 213 -17.16 -8.81 13.88
N ALA A 214 -17.96 -7.75 13.73
CA ALA A 214 -19.06 -7.47 14.66
C ALA A 214 -20.10 -8.59 14.71
N ARG A 215 -20.36 -9.22 13.56
CA ARG A 215 -21.25 -10.38 13.46
C ARG A 215 -20.63 -11.61 14.11
N LEU A 216 -19.34 -11.86 13.88
CA LEU A 216 -18.61 -12.96 14.49
C LEU A 216 -18.64 -12.87 16.02
N THR A 217 -18.35 -11.70 16.60
CA THR A 217 -18.35 -11.53 18.06
C THR A 217 -19.74 -11.79 18.66
N GLN A 218 -20.81 -11.34 17.99
CA GLN A 218 -22.18 -11.64 18.42
C GLN A 218 -22.51 -13.13 18.34
N LEU A 219 -22.02 -13.82 17.30
CA LEU A 219 -22.24 -15.26 17.13
C LEU A 219 -21.44 -16.08 18.15
N LEU A 220 -20.23 -15.66 18.49
CA LEU A 220 -19.40 -16.29 19.53
C LEU A 220 -20.04 -16.19 20.93
N GLU A 221 -20.73 -15.08 21.22
CA GLU A 221 -21.43 -14.91 22.51
C GLU A 221 -22.74 -15.70 22.59
N SER A 222 -23.25 -16.22 21.47
CA SER A 222 -24.50 -16.97 21.40
C SER A 222 -24.29 -18.47 21.57
N THR A 223 -25.24 -19.14 22.24
CA THR A 223 -25.22 -20.59 22.49
C THR A 223 -26.13 -21.40 21.56
N ASP A 224 -26.79 -20.74 20.60
CA ASP A 224 -27.69 -21.40 19.64
C ASP A 224 -26.91 -22.18 18.57
N GLU A 225 -27.44 -23.32 18.14
CA GLU A 225 -26.83 -24.21 17.14
C GLU A 225 -26.69 -23.53 15.77
N ALA A 226 -27.65 -22.66 15.41
CA ALA A 226 -27.53 -21.85 14.19
C ALA A 226 -26.41 -20.79 14.32
N ALA A 227 -26.17 -20.28 15.53
CA ALA A 227 -25.13 -19.29 15.77
C ALA A 227 -23.73 -19.90 15.76
N THR A 228 -23.56 -21.10 16.33
CA THR A 228 -22.29 -21.83 16.28
C THR A 228 -21.90 -22.15 14.83
N ALA A 229 -22.83 -22.65 14.01
CA ALA A 229 -22.57 -22.90 12.59
C ALA A 229 -22.21 -21.61 11.82
N GLY A 230 -22.83 -20.48 12.18
CA GLY A 230 -22.51 -19.17 11.60
C GLY A 230 -21.10 -18.68 11.99
N ALA A 231 -20.72 -18.81 13.26
CA ALA A 231 -19.38 -18.45 13.73
C ALA A 231 -18.32 -19.30 13.02
N ASP A 232 -18.55 -20.61 12.91
CA ASP A 232 -17.62 -21.54 12.31
C ASP A 232 -17.36 -21.20 10.83
N GLN A 233 -18.38 -20.80 10.08
CA GLN A 233 -18.22 -20.35 8.69
C GLN A 233 -17.36 -19.10 8.56
N ILE A 234 -17.55 -18.11 9.45
CA ILE A 234 -16.76 -16.87 9.43
C ILE A 234 -15.31 -17.16 9.84
N LEU A 235 -15.08 -18.01 10.84
CA LEU A 235 -13.72 -18.39 11.26
C LEU A 235 -12.97 -19.12 10.14
N GLN A 236 -13.61 -20.07 9.45
CA GLN A 236 -13.02 -20.75 8.30
C GLN A 236 -12.69 -19.79 7.15
N LYS A 237 -13.52 -18.76 6.94
CA LYS A 237 -13.26 -17.68 5.99
C LYS A 237 -12.04 -16.87 6.44
N TYR A 238 -12.00 -16.44 7.70
CA TYR A 238 -10.90 -15.63 8.26
C TYR A 238 -9.54 -16.34 8.25
N LEU A 239 -9.53 -17.67 8.46
CA LEU A 239 -8.31 -18.47 8.32
C LEU A 239 -7.72 -18.41 6.90
N LYS A 240 -8.53 -18.13 5.88
CA LYS A 240 -8.09 -18.04 4.47
C LYS A 240 -7.83 -16.61 3.99
N GLU A 241 -8.40 -15.61 4.65
CA GLU A 241 -8.34 -14.21 4.18
C GLU A 241 -7.12 -13.46 4.70
N ASP A 242 -6.21 -13.05 3.83
CA ASP A 242 -4.99 -12.30 4.20
C ASP A 242 -5.26 -11.00 4.98
N ALA A 243 -6.43 -10.40 4.80
CA ALA A 243 -6.88 -9.24 5.56
C ALA A 243 -6.95 -9.50 7.08
N VAL A 244 -7.17 -10.76 7.49
CA VAL A 244 -7.17 -11.19 8.89
C VAL A 244 -5.78 -11.69 9.25
N ASN A 245 -4.95 -10.79 9.76
CA ASN A 245 -3.60 -11.09 10.22
C ASN A 245 -3.58 -11.67 11.65
N THR A 246 -2.42 -12.14 12.07
CA THR A 246 -2.20 -12.81 13.37
C THR A 246 -2.54 -11.92 14.57
N TYR A 247 -2.31 -10.61 14.47
CA TYR A 247 -2.72 -9.67 15.53
C TYR A 247 -4.23 -9.65 15.76
N VAL A 248 -5.04 -9.68 14.70
CA VAL A 248 -6.51 -9.77 14.85
C VAL A 248 -6.91 -11.04 15.60
N TRP A 249 -6.28 -12.17 15.29
CA TRP A 249 -6.52 -13.43 15.98
C TRP A 249 -6.16 -13.37 17.47
N HIS A 250 -5.04 -12.76 17.82
CA HIS A 250 -4.68 -12.52 19.22
C HIS A 250 -5.70 -11.63 19.94
N CYS A 251 -6.16 -10.53 19.30
CA CYS A 251 -7.22 -9.72 19.90
C CYS A 251 -8.51 -10.52 20.14
N MET A 252 -8.91 -11.39 19.20
CA MET A 252 -10.07 -12.26 19.41
C MET A 252 -9.84 -13.27 20.54
N ALA A 253 -8.63 -13.81 20.66
CA ALA A 253 -8.26 -14.75 21.72
C ALA A 253 -8.25 -14.10 23.11
N GLU A 254 -7.85 -12.82 23.18
CA GLU A 254 -7.89 -12.04 24.42
C GLU A 254 -9.32 -11.64 24.80
N ASP A 255 -10.13 -11.18 23.85
CA ASP A 255 -11.49 -10.71 24.10
C ASP A 255 -12.49 -11.86 24.34
N TYR A 256 -12.31 -12.99 23.64
CA TYR A 256 -13.25 -14.10 23.59
C TYR A 256 -12.58 -15.47 23.80
N PRO A 257 -11.82 -15.69 24.89
CA PRO A 257 -10.96 -16.86 25.01
C PRO A 257 -11.73 -18.19 24.97
N GLN A 258 -12.79 -18.33 25.78
CA GLN A 258 -13.59 -19.57 25.80
C GLN A 258 -14.40 -19.78 24.51
N PRO A 259 -15.22 -18.81 24.05
CA PRO A 259 -16.00 -19.00 22.83
C PRO A 259 -15.14 -19.27 21.59
N LEU A 260 -14.02 -18.56 21.45
CA LEU A 260 -13.10 -18.77 20.33
C LEU A 260 -12.47 -20.15 20.37
N THR A 261 -12.06 -20.62 21.57
CA THR A 261 -11.48 -21.97 21.73
C THR A 261 -12.48 -23.03 21.27
N GLU A 262 -13.72 -22.99 21.76
CA GLU A 262 -14.75 -23.96 21.40
C GLU A 262 -15.08 -23.93 19.90
N ALA A 263 -15.16 -22.73 19.31
CA ALA A 263 -15.40 -22.57 17.89
C ALA A 263 -14.23 -23.11 17.04
N LEU A 264 -12.98 -22.86 17.45
CA LEU A 264 -11.80 -23.41 16.78
C LEU A 264 -11.69 -24.93 16.94
N GLN A 265 -12.01 -25.49 18.10
CA GLN A 265 -12.07 -26.94 18.31
C GLN A 265 -13.03 -27.60 17.32
N ARG A 266 -14.21 -26.99 17.09
CA ARG A 266 -15.19 -27.46 16.08
C ARG A 266 -14.69 -27.26 14.65
N CYS A 267 -14.22 -26.05 14.32
CA CYS A 267 -13.77 -25.69 12.97
C CYS A 267 -12.60 -26.55 12.48
N LEU A 268 -11.69 -26.90 13.38
CA LEU A 268 -10.47 -27.64 13.08
C LEU A 268 -10.61 -29.15 13.29
N ASP A 269 -11.75 -29.61 13.81
CA ASP A 269 -11.98 -30.99 14.26
C ASP A 269 -10.91 -31.47 15.26
N ARG A 270 -10.60 -30.60 16.23
CA ARG A 270 -9.54 -30.81 17.25
C ARG A 270 -10.09 -30.52 18.65
N PRO A 271 -10.69 -31.50 19.35
CA PRO A 271 -11.34 -31.27 20.65
C PRO A 271 -10.37 -30.93 21.79
N SER A 272 -9.07 -31.19 21.62
CA SER A 272 -8.04 -30.87 22.59
C SER A 272 -7.32 -29.54 22.32
N PHE A 273 -7.73 -28.78 21.29
CA PHE A 273 -7.09 -27.52 20.93
C PHE A 273 -7.14 -26.52 22.09
N THR A 274 -6.03 -25.81 22.30
CA THR A 274 -5.89 -24.69 23.23
C THR A 274 -5.37 -23.45 22.52
N LEU A 275 -5.63 -22.25 23.06
CA LEU A 275 -5.15 -21.00 22.46
C LEU A 275 -3.62 -20.87 22.43
N ASP A 276 -2.90 -21.65 23.23
CA ASP A 276 -1.43 -21.72 23.18
C ASP A 276 -0.94 -22.29 21.84
N GLU A 277 -1.76 -23.10 21.16
CA GLU A 277 -1.49 -23.68 19.84
C GLU A 277 -1.96 -22.78 18.68
N LEU A 278 -2.50 -21.59 18.97
CA LEU A 278 -3.12 -20.72 17.96
C LEU A 278 -2.13 -20.34 16.86
N ASP A 279 -0.90 -19.97 17.21
CA ASP A 279 0.12 -19.59 16.22
C ASP A 279 0.46 -20.76 15.28
N GLU A 280 0.49 -21.99 15.77
CA GLU A 280 0.73 -23.17 14.93
C GLU A 280 -0.41 -23.38 13.93
N VAL A 281 -1.65 -23.15 14.35
CA VAL A 281 -2.82 -23.20 13.47
C VAL A 281 -2.74 -22.10 12.41
N LEU A 282 -2.38 -20.88 12.80
CA LEU A 282 -2.25 -19.74 11.89
C LEU A 282 -1.14 -19.98 10.85
N VAL A 283 0.03 -20.48 11.27
CA VAL A 283 1.10 -20.89 10.35
C VAL A 283 0.62 -21.98 9.40
N GLY A 284 -0.08 -22.99 9.92
CA GLY A 284 -0.68 -24.06 9.11
C GLY A 284 -1.70 -23.56 8.08
N ALA A 285 -2.38 -22.45 8.38
CA ALA A 285 -3.30 -21.76 7.48
C ALA A 285 -2.60 -20.79 6.51
N GLY A 286 -1.28 -20.69 6.55
CA GLY A 286 -0.49 -19.81 5.67
C GLY A 286 -0.36 -18.37 6.17
N LYS A 287 -0.71 -18.09 7.44
CA LYS A 287 -0.52 -16.78 8.05
C LYS A 287 0.92 -16.60 8.51
N SER A 288 1.44 -15.39 8.35
CA SER A 288 2.72 -15.02 8.96
C SER A 288 2.53 -14.78 10.46
N VAL A 289 3.44 -15.28 11.30
CA VAL A 289 3.51 -14.95 12.74
C VAL A 289 4.38 -13.72 12.97
N GLU A 290 5.25 -13.41 12.01
CA GLU A 290 6.06 -12.19 12.03
C GLU A 290 5.38 -11.08 11.22
N PRO A 291 5.41 -9.83 11.72
CA PRO A 291 4.89 -8.69 10.99
C PRO A 291 5.76 -8.37 9.76
N THR A 292 5.12 -8.29 8.60
CA THR A 292 5.75 -7.76 7.37
C THR A 292 5.40 -6.29 7.18
N LEU A 293 6.25 -5.53 6.49
CA LEU A 293 6.03 -4.10 6.28
C LEU A 293 4.65 -3.83 5.62
N PRO A 294 3.72 -3.16 6.31
CA PRO A 294 2.36 -2.94 5.82
C PRO A 294 2.30 -2.07 4.57
N GLU A 295 1.18 -2.10 3.86
CA GLU A 295 0.93 -1.21 2.71
C GLU A 295 0.86 0.26 3.08
N ILE A 296 0.46 0.58 4.31
CA ILE A 296 0.41 1.95 4.82
C ILE A 296 1.78 2.53 5.16
N ALA A 297 2.84 1.73 5.15
CA ALA A 297 4.18 2.22 5.38
C ALA A 297 4.60 3.18 4.27
N SER A 298 5.24 4.29 4.65
CA SER A 298 5.84 5.20 3.68
C SER A 298 6.89 4.48 2.85
N VAL A 299 6.94 4.82 1.57
CA VAL A 299 8.02 4.43 0.67
C VAL A 299 8.99 5.60 0.49
N PRO A 300 10.27 5.33 0.17
CA PRO A 300 11.20 6.35 -0.27
C PRO A 300 10.62 7.25 -1.37
N MET A 301 11.00 8.52 -1.36
CA MET A 301 10.40 9.55 -2.21
C MET A 301 10.49 9.20 -3.70
N HIS A 302 11.62 8.66 -4.16
CA HIS A 302 11.81 8.30 -5.57
C HIS A 302 10.86 7.18 -6.01
N LEU A 303 10.52 6.24 -5.11
CA LEU A 303 9.51 5.21 -5.38
C LEU A 303 8.11 5.83 -5.40
N GLN A 304 7.81 6.75 -4.49
CA GLN A 304 6.55 7.47 -4.48
C GLN A 304 6.32 8.19 -5.82
N THR A 305 7.30 8.98 -6.26
CA THR A 305 7.27 9.67 -7.57
C THR A 305 7.08 8.68 -8.71
N LEU A 306 7.83 7.57 -8.74
CA LEU A 306 7.69 6.54 -9.77
C LEU A 306 6.28 5.95 -9.84
N PHE A 307 5.64 5.69 -8.68
CA PHE A 307 4.29 5.14 -8.63
C PHE A 307 3.24 6.14 -9.10
N GLU A 308 3.37 7.41 -8.73
CA GLU A 308 2.47 8.48 -9.14
C GLU A 308 2.53 8.70 -10.66
N GLU A 309 3.72 8.81 -11.22
CA GLU A 309 3.94 8.94 -12.67
C GLU A 309 3.41 7.72 -13.44
N ALA A 310 3.61 6.51 -12.92
CA ALA A 310 3.08 5.29 -13.51
C ALA A 310 1.54 5.29 -13.57
N LEU A 311 0.87 5.78 -12.52
CA LEU A 311 -0.59 5.92 -12.48
C LEU A 311 -1.09 6.97 -13.49
N GLN A 312 -0.40 8.09 -13.61
CA GLN A 312 -0.72 9.15 -14.58
C GLN A 312 -0.59 8.64 -16.03
N ASP A 313 0.46 7.89 -16.35
CA ASP A 313 0.66 7.29 -17.67
C ASP A 313 -0.45 6.29 -18.04
N VAL A 314 -0.84 5.43 -17.10
CA VAL A 314 -1.91 4.46 -17.31
C VAL A 314 -3.26 5.17 -17.53
N THR A 315 -3.59 6.16 -16.71
CA THR A 315 -4.85 6.92 -16.83
C THR A 315 -4.91 7.71 -18.14
N ARG A 316 -3.82 8.35 -18.57
CA ARG A 316 -3.71 9.03 -19.88
C ARG A 316 -3.81 8.08 -21.07
N SER A 317 -3.27 6.88 -20.96
CA SER A 317 -3.38 5.87 -22.03
C SER A 317 -4.82 5.36 -22.20
N SER A 318 -5.59 5.31 -21.11
CA SER A 318 -6.99 4.89 -21.10
C SER A 318 -7.93 5.94 -21.72
N SER A 319 -7.66 7.24 -21.48
CA SER A 319 -8.43 8.34 -22.06
C SER A 319 -8.18 8.51 -23.57
N LYS A 320 -6.94 8.26 -24.04
CA LYS A 320 -6.64 8.22 -25.49
C LYS A 320 -7.30 7.03 -26.22
N LYS A 321 -7.54 5.89 -25.54
CA LYS A 321 -8.25 4.75 -26.14
C LYS A 321 -9.76 4.98 -26.28
N LYS A 322 -10.40 5.78 -25.42
CA LYS A 322 -11.82 6.18 -25.59
C LYS A 322 -12.04 7.20 -26.74
N ALA A 323 -11.00 7.88 -27.21
CA ALA A 323 -11.10 8.86 -28.29
C ALA A 323 -11.01 8.27 -29.73
N LYS A 324 -10.70 6.97 -29.89
CA LYS A 324 -10.60 6.29 -31.20
C LYS A 324 -11.68 5.22 -31.41
N GLY A 325 -12.94 5.56 -31.12
CA GLY A 325 -14.06 4.63 -31.28
C GLY A 325 -15.39 5.29 -31.64
N LYS A 326 -15.48 5.91 -32.83
CA LYS A 326 -16.73 5.97 -33.63
C LYS A 326 -16.37 6.18 -35.11
N PRO A 327 -16.61 5.21 -36.02
CA PRO A 327 -16.52 5.48 -37.45
C PRO A 327 -17.68 6.41 -37.83
N LYS A 328 -17.37 7.51 -38.53
CA LYS A 328 -18.38 8.43 -39.07
C LYS A 328 -19.33 7.66 -40.01
N GLN A 329 -20.58 7.49 -39.61
CA GLN A 329 -21.67 7.22 -40.55
C GLN A 329 -21.74 8.38 -41.54
N LYS A 330 -21.58 8.08 -42.83
CA LYS A 330 -21.93 9.00 -43.92
C LYS A 330 -23.45 9.13 -43.92
N SER A 331 -23.99 10.30 -43.59
CA SER A 331 -25.31 10.72 -44.04
C SER A 331 -25.14 11.82 -45.09
N GLY A 332 -25.60 11.53 -46.30
CA GLY A 332 -25.78 12.50 -47.37
C GLY A 332 -27.02 12.04 -48.13
N PHE A 333 -28.14 12.73 -47.91
CA PHE A 333 -29.38 12.53 -48.64
C PHE A 333 -29.80 13.88 -49.22
N GLY A 334 -30.23 13.85 -50.48
CA GLY A 334 -30.77 14.96 -51.27
C GLY A 334 -30.10 15.01 -52.64
N GLY A 335 -30.78 14.84 -53.78
CA GLY A 335 -32.20 14.74 -54.06
C GLY A 335 -32.42 15.30 -55.47
N ARG A 336 -32.99 14.47 -56.35
CA ARG A 336 -33.37 14.71 -57.75
C ARG A 336 -32.27 14.90 -58.78
#